data_AF-D3Z0K1-F1
#
_entry.id   AF-D3Z0K1-F1
#
_cell.length_a   1.000
_cell.length_b   1.000
_cell.length_c   1.000
_cell.angle_alpha   90.00
_cell.angle_beta   90.00
_cell.angle_gamma   90.00
#
_symmetry.space_group_name_H-M   'P 1'
#
loop_
_entity.id
_entity.type
_entity.pdbx_description
1 polymer ?
#
loop_
_entity_poly.entity_id
_entity_poly.type
_entity_poly.pdbx_seq_one_letter_code
_entity_poly.pdbx_strand_id
1 'polypeptide(L)'
;MKTSGLRGRGGAGFPTGLKWSFMNKPSDGRPKYLVVNADEGEPGTCKDREIMRHDPHKLVEGCLVGGRAMGARAAYIYIRGEFYNEASNLQVAIREAYEAGLIGKNACGSDYDFDVFVVRGAGAYICGEETALIESIEGKQGKPRL
;
A
#
# COMPACT_ATOMS: atom_id res chain seq x y z
N MET A 1 0.46 -16.61 5.27
CA MET A 1 1.24 -15.50 5.88
C MET A 1 1.79 -15.79 7.27
N LYS A 2 1.00 -16.24 8.27
CA LYS A 2 1.57 -16.53 9.61
C LYS A 2 2.63 -17.64 9.58
N THR A 3 2.36 -18.73 8.86
CA THR A 3 3.27 -19.87 8.72
C THR A 3 4.60 -19.53 8.04
N SER A 4 4.64 -18.53 7.15
CA SER A 4 5.88 -18.16 6.46
C SER A 4 6.87 -17.38 7.34
N GLY A 5 6.47 -16.98 8.55
CA GLY A 5 7.35 -16.22 9.46
C GLY A 5 7.71 -14.82 8.97
N LEU A 6 7.00 -14.28 7.96
CA LEU A 6 7.33 -12.97 7.39
C LEU A 6 7.24 -11.86 8.45
N ARG A 7 8.31 -11.07 8.56
CA ARG A 7 8.40 -9.88 9.41
C ARG A 7 8.35 -8.62 8.55
N GLY A 8 7.86 -7.52 9.14
CA GLY A 8 7.75 -6.22 8.49
C GLY A 8 9.10 -5.72 7.97
N ARG A 9 9.11 -5.23 6.73
CA ARG A 9 10.32 -4.80 6.00
C ARG A 9 10.60 -3.29 6.06
N GLY A 10 9.79 -2.53 6.79
CA GLY A 10 9.96 -1.08 6.95
C GLY A 10 10.99 -0.69 8.03
N GLY A 11 11.03 -1.40 9.16
CA GLY A 11 11.97 -1.12 10.26
C GLY A 11 11.55 -1.71 11.60
N ALA A 12 10.24 -1.66 11.91
CA ALA A 12 9.69 -2.18 13.17
C ALA A 12 9.76 -3.72 13.32
N GLY A 13 9.95 -4.46 12.22
CA GLY A 13 10.11 -5.92 12.26
C GLY A 13 8.92 -6.71 12.83
N PHE A 14 7.72 -6.11 12.88
CA PHE A 14 6.51 -6.74 13.41
C PHE A 14 6.05 -7.91 12.51
N PRO A 15 5.53 -9.03 13.06
CA PRO A 15 5.09 -10.16 12.25
C PRO A 15 3.92 -9.79 11.31
N THR A 16 4.15 -9.85 10.00
CA THR A 16 3.21 -9.35 8.96
C THR A 16 1.88 -10.10 9.02
N GLY A 17 1.92 -11.43 9.12
CA GLY A 17 0.70 -12.25 9.18
C GLY A 17 -0.12 -12.03 10.46
N LEU A 18 0.53 -11.64 11.57
CA LEU A 18 -0.17 -11.27 12.80
C LEU A 18 -0.85 -9.90 12.63
N LYS A 19 -0.14 -8.91 12.08
CA LYS A 19 -0.68 -7.57 11.80
C LYS A 19 -1.94 -7.65 10.94
N TRP A 20 -1.89 -8.41 9.85
CA TRP A 20 -3.03 -8.56 8.94
C TRP A 20 -4.24 -9.22 9.62
N SER A 21 -4.01 -10.13 10.58
CA SER A 21 -5.11 -10.78 11.27
C SER A 21 -5.93 -9.86 12.18
N PHE A 22 -5.41 -8.68 12.55
CA PHE A 22 -6.18 -7.69 13.30
C PHE A 22 -7.35 -7.11 12.51
N MET A 23 -7.26 -7.13 11.17
CA MET A 23 -8.31 -6.68 10.26
C MET A 23 -9.35 -7.76 9.97
N ASN A 24 -9.11 -9.02 10.37
CA ASN A 24 -10.03 -10.14 10.15
C ASN A 24 -11.16 -10.17 11.18
N LYS A 25 -11.88 -9.06 11.28
CA LYS A 25 -13.08 -8.88 12.10
C LYS A 25 -14.29 -8.75 11.18
N PRO A 26 -15.51 -9.13 11.63
CA PRO A 26 -16.73 -8.88 10.86
C PRO A 26 -16.86 -7.40 10.50
N SER A 27 -17.44 -7.12 9.33
CA SER A 27 -17.65 -5.75 8.88
C SER A 27 -18.63 -5.04 9.82
N ASP A 28 -18.29 -3.82 10.23
CA ASP A 28 -19.14 -2.93 11.00
C ASP A 28 -19.81 -1.86 10.09
N GLY A 29 -19.80 -2.09 8.77
CA GLY A 29 -20.29 -1.17 7.76
C GLY A 29 -19.23 -0.20 7.24
N ARG A 30 -18.07 -0.07 7.90
CA ARG A 30 -16.96 0.75 7.39
C ARG A 30 -16.14 -0.03 6.35
N PRO A 31 -15.75 0.62 5.24
CA PRO A 31 -14.81 0.01 4.32
C PRO A 31 -13.44 -0.14 5.00
N LYS A 32 -12.79 -1.27 4.76
CA LYS A 32 -11.40 -1.50 5.18
C LYS A 32 -10.48 -1.07 4.05
N TYR A 33 -9.32 -0.53 4.39
CA TYR A 33 -8.34 -0.08 3.41
C TYR A 33 -6.98 -0.71 3.69
N LEU A 34 -6.26 -1.01 2.61
CA LEU A 34 -4.84 -1.28 2.66
C LEU A 34 -4.11 0.04 2.38
N VAL A 35 -3.13 0.38 3.20
CA VAL A 35 -2.22 1.48 2.91
C VAL A 35 -0.83 0.91 2.76
N VAL A 36 -0.21 1.15 1.60
CA VAL A 36 1.15 0.75 1.29
C VAL A 36 2.04 1.97 1.51
N ASN A 37 2.97 1.84 2.45
CA ASN A 37 3.97 2.87 2.70
C ASN A 37 5.11 2.72 1.70
N ALA A 38 5.23 3.69 0.80
CA ALA A 38 6.28 3.79 -0.21
C ALA A 38 6.97 5.18 -0.17
N ASP A 39 7.04 5.79 1.02
CA ASP A 39 7.71 7.07 1.24
C ASP A 39 9.24 6.91 1.30
N GLU A 40 9.76 5.79 1.85
CA GLU A 40 11.20 5.48 1.95
C GLU A 40 12.09 6.71 2.21
N GLY A 41 11.77 7.45 3.27
CA GLY A 41 12.48 8.66 3.66
C GLY A 41 13.84 8.41 4.35
N GLU A 42 14.11 7.17 4.77
CA GLU A 42 15.27 6.80 5.58
C GLU A 42 16.60 6.93 4.81
N PRO A 43 17.59 7.68 5.31
CA PRO A 43 18.89 7.80 4.68
C PRO A 43 19.55 6.44 4.41
N GLY A 44 20.00 6.22 3.17
CA GLY A 44 20.65 4.98 2.75
C GLY A 44 19.71 3.86 2.31
N THR A 45 18.38 4.06 2.40
CA THR A 45 17.40 3.08 1.94
C THR A 45 16.90 3.45 0.53
N CYS A 46 16.93 2.49 -0.39
CA CYS A 46 16.46 2.66 -1.78
C CYS A 46 15.76 1.40 -2.34
N LYS A 47 15.44 0.43 -1.49
CA LYS A 47 14.87 -0.86 -1.89
C LYS A 47 13.45 -0.70 -2.42
N ASP A 48 12.65 0.19 -1.83
CA ASP A 48 11.24 0.39 -2.20
C ASP A 48 11.18 1.14 -3.53
N ARG A 49 12.10 2.10 -3.72
CA ARG A 49 12.31 2.78 -4.99
C ARG A 49 12.57 1.79 -6.14
N GLU A 50 13.44 0.81 -5.96
CA GLU A 50 13.75 -0.19 -7.00
C GLU A 50 12.54 -1.08 -7.32
N ILE A 51 11.75 -1.47 -6.31
CA ILE A 51 10.53 -2.25 -6.51
C ILE A 51 9.54 -1.47 -7.38
N MET A 52 9.28 -0.19 -7.05
CA MET A 52 8.34 0.63 -7.80
C MET A 52 8.81 0.93 -9.23
N ARG A 53 10.13 1.02 -9.43
CA ARG A 53 10.70 1.36 -10.74
C ARG A 53 10.74 0.18 -11.70
N HIS A 54 11.16 -0.99 -11.23
CA HIS A 54 11.48 -2.13 -12.09
C HIS A 54 10.44 -3.25 -12.04
N ASP A 55 9.76 -3.43 -10.91
CA ASP A 55 8.77 -4.50 -10.71
C ASP A 55 7.41 -3.95 -10.17
N PRO A 56 6.82 -2.90 -10.76
CA PRO A 56 5.60 -2.29 -10.22
C PRO A 56 4.41 -3.24 -10.18
N HIS A 57 4.29 -4.17 -11.14
CA HIS A 57 3.23 -5.19 -11.17
C HIS A 57 3.27 -6.11 -9.95
N LYS A 58 4.46 -6.43 -9.44
CA LYS A 58 4.63 -7.23 -8.21
C LYS A 58 4.08 -6.50 -6.99
N LEU A 59 4.22 -5.18 -6.95
CA LEU A 59 3.63 -4.36 -5.90
C LEU A 59 2.10 -4.33 -6.01
N VAL A 60 1.55 -4.17 -7.22
CA VAL A 60 0.10 -4.16 -7.47
C VAL A 60 -0.53 -5.51 -7.09
N GLU A 61 0.08 -6.63 -7.50
CA GLU A 61 -0.36 -7.97 -7.10
C GLU A 61 -0.30 -8.13 -5.57
N GLY A 62 0.78 -7.68 -4.94
CA GLY A 62 0.92 -7.67 -3.49
C GLY A 62 -0.20 -6.88 -2.79
N CYS A 63 -0.64 -5.77 -3.38
CA CYS A 63 -1.79 -5.01 -2.90
C CYS A 63 -3.07 -5.84 -2.93
N LEU A 64 -3.34 -6.51 -4.06
CA LEU A 64 -4.53 -7.35 -4.22
C LEU A 64 -4.53 -8.52 -3.23
N VAL A 65 -3.43 -9.26 -3.12
CA VAL A 65 -3.31 -10.42 -2.23
C VAL A 65 -3.42 -9.99 -0.75
N GLY A 66 -2.74 -8.91 -0.37
CA GLY A 66 -2.82 -8.35 0.99
C GLY A 66 -4.22 -7.81 1.30
N GLY A 67 -4.82 -7.11 0.34
CA GLY A 67 -6.17 -6.58 0.42
C GLY A 67 -7.19 -7.69 0.64
N ARG A 68 -7.13 -8.75 -0.18
CA ARG A 68 -8.03 -9.91 -0.07
C ARG A 68 -7.90 -10.60 1.29
N ALA A 69 -6.67 -10.76 1.79
CA ALA A 69 -6.41 -11.38 3.08
C ALA A 69 -6.99 -10.59 4.27
N MET A 70 -7.14 -9.27 4.13
CA MET A 70 -7.68 -8.38 5.17
C MET A 70 -9.13 -7.95 4.91
N GLY A 71 -9.70 -8.31 3.75
CA GLY A 71 -11.02 -7.85 3.31
C GLY A 71 -11.06 -6.34 3.02
N ALA A 72 -9.99 -5.78 2.48
CA ALA A 72 -9.93 -4.37 2.08
C ALA A 72 -10.82 -4.11 0.85
N ARG A 73 -11.31 -2.88 0.69
CA ARG A 73 -12.01 -2.42 -0.51
C ARG A 73 -11.06 -1.81 -1.54
N ALA A 74 -10.00 -1.18 -1.06
CA ALA A 74 -9.00 -0.54 -1.90
C ALA A 74 -7.63 -0.51 -1.22
N ALA A 75 -6.59 -0.35 -2.04
CA ALA A 75 -5.25 0.01 -1.62
C ALA A 75 -4.93 1.47 -1.95
N TYR A 76 -4.30 2.17 -1.01
CA TYR A 76 -3.66 3.46 -1.24
C TYR A 76 -2.14 3.28 -1.12
N ILE A 77 -1.43 3.46 -2.22
CA ILE A 77 0.03 3.46 -2.26
C ILE A 77 0.49 4.89 -2.02
N TYR A 78 1.01 5.16 -0.83
CA TYR A 78 1.56 6.46 -0.46
C TYR A 78 3.02 6.50 -0.90
N ILE A 79 3.27 7.12 -2.04
CA ILE A 79 4.61 7.25 -2.61
C ILE A 79 5.24 8.58 -2.22
N ARG A 80 6.55 8.54 -1.96
CA ARG A 80 7.36 9.73 -1.72
C ARG A 80 7.15 10.79 -2.80
N GLY A 81 7.09 12.06 -2.39
CA GLY A 81 6.91 13.17 -3.31
C GLY A 81 8.02 13.26 -4.38
N GLU A 82 9.26 13.00 -3.97
CA GLU A 82 10.46 13.06 -4.80
C GLU A 82 10.52 11.94 -5.86
N PHE A 83 9.78 10.85 -5.68
CA PHE A 83 9.75 9.70 -6.58
C PHE A 83 8.73 9.87 -7.71
N TYR A 84 8.87 10.96 -8.49
CA TYR A 84 7.91 11.29 -9.55
C TYR A 84 7.90 10.26 -10.70
N ASN A 85 9.08 9.82 -11.14
CA ASN A 85 9.19 8.87 -12.24
C ASN A 85 8.68 7.49 -11.82
N GLU A 86 8.99 7.08 -10.60
CA GLU A 86 8.53 5.83 -10.01
C GLU A 86 7.01 5.86 -9.79
N ALA A 87 6.44 6.99 -9.37
CA ALA A 87 4.98 7.17 -9.29
C ALA A 87 4.32 7.03 -10.67
N SER A 88 4.93 7.61 -11.70
CA SER A 88 4.42 7.58 -13.07
C SER A 88 4.49 6.16 -13.65
N ASN A 89 5.60 5.44 -13.45
CA ASN A 89 5.73 4.03 -13.82
C ASN A 89 4.70 3.15 -13.12
N LEU A 90 4.49 3.38 -11.82
CA LEU A 90 3.49 2.64 -11.05
C LEU A 90 2.06 2.92 -11.54
N GLN A 91 1.74 4.17 -11.90
CA GLN A 91 0.45 4.51 -12.49
C GLN A 91 0.22 3.84 -13.85
N VAL A 92 1.27 3.72 -14.67
CA VAL A 92 1.20 2.95 -15.93
C VAL A 92 0.89 1.48 -15.64
N ALA A 93 1.60 0.85 -14.70
CA ALA A 93 1.37 -0.54 -14.33
C ALA A 93 -0.04 -0.76 -13.73
N ILE A 94 -0.53 0.17 -12.92
CA ILE A 94 -1.90 0.14 -12.39
C ILE A 94 -2.91 0.20 -13.54
N ARG A 95 -2.72 1.11 -14.49
CA ARG A 95 -3.59 1.22 -15.67
C ARG A 95 -3.59 -0.08 -16.48
N GLU A 96 -2.42 -0.66 -16.75
CA GLU A 96 -2.30 -1.96 -17.42
C GLU A 96 -3.03 -3.08 -16.66
N ALA A 97 -2.93 -3.10 -15.32
CA ALA A 97 -3.64 -4.07 -14.49
C ALA A 97 -5.16 -3.89 -14.51
N TYR A 98 -5.66 -2.64 -14.58
CA TYR A 98 -7.08 -2.35 -14.79
C TYR A 98 -7.54 -2.79 -16.19
N GLU A 99 -6.77 -2.47 -17.23
CA GLU A 99 -7.07 -2.85 -18.62
C GLU A 99 -7.11 -4.38 -18.80
N ALA A 100 -6.25 -5.10 -18.08
CA ALA A 100 -6.22 -6.56 -18.05
C ALA A 100 -7.27 -7.21 -17.11
N GLY A 101 -8.05 -6.42 -16.37
CA GLY A 101 -9.05 -6.92 -15.41
C GLY A 101 -8.46 -7.62 -14.18
N LEU A 102 -7.20 -7.35 -13.85
CA LEU A 102 -6.52 -7.91 -12.68
C LEU A 102 -6.91 -7.20 -11.38
N ILE A 103 -7.25 -5.91 -11.47
CA ILE A 103 -7.74 -5.08 -10.37
C ILE A 103 -8.99 -4.31 -10.81
N GLY A 104 -9.65 -3.66 -9.86
CA GLY A 104 -10.92 -2.96 -10.06
C GLY A 104 -12.11 -3.85 -9.73
N LYS A 105 -13.18 -3.70 -10.52
CA LYS A 105 -14.39 -4.50 -10.36
C LYS A 105 -14.12 -5.95 -10.78
N ASN A 106 -14.52 -6.91 -9.94
CA ASN A 106 -14.27 -8.32 -10.15
C ASN A 106 -12.77 -8.63 -10.45
N ALA A 107 -11.89 -8.19 -9.55
CA ALA A 107 -10.45 -8.34 -9.67
C ALA A 107 -10.06 -9.81 -9.94
N CYS A 108 -9.30 -10.04 -11.03
CA CYS A 108 -8.90 -11.37 -11.51
C CYS A 108 -10.08 -12.35 -11.75
N GLY A 109 -11.31 -11.87 -11.97
CA GLY A 109 -12.47 -12.72 -12.14
C GLY A 109 -12.89 -13.49 -10.87
N SER A 110 -12.56 -12.96 -9.68
CA SER A 110 -12.72 -13.64 -8.39
C SER A 110 -13.92 -13.19 -7.54
N ASP A 111 -14.85 -12.43 -8.12
CA ASP A 111 -15.99 -11.76 -7.46
C ASP A 111 -15.57 -10.85 -6.29
N TYR A 112 -14.37 -10.28 -6.37
CA TYR A 112 -13.82 -9.37 -5.37
C TYR A 112 -13.50 -8.02 -6.00
N ASP A 113 -14.16 -6.97 -5.54
CA ASP A 113 -13.90 -5.60 -5.98
C ASP A 113 -12.72 -5.02 -5.19
N PHE A 114 -11.68 -4.58 -5.90
CA PHE A 114 -10.46 -4.06 -5.28
C PHE A 114 -9.78 -3.00 -6.14
N ASP A 115 -9.86 -1.75 -5.71
CA ASP A 115 -9.21 -0.63 -6.38
C ASP A 115 -7.81 -0.34 -5.85
N VAL A 116 -6.95 0.23 -6.69
CA VAL A 116 -5.60 0.66 -6.30
C VAL A 116 -5.41 2.13 -6.68
N PHE A 117 -5.08 2.94 -5.69
CA PHE A 117 -4.84 4.38 -5.82
C PHE A 117 -3.41 4.72 -5.46
N VAL A 118 -2.84 5.73 -6.11
CA VAL A 118 -1.53 6.29 -5.78
C VAL A 118 -1.72 7.68 -5.18
N VAL A 119 -1.19 7.89 -3.97
CA VAL A 119 -1.15 9.19 -3.30
C VAL A 119 0.29 9.62 -3.21
N ARG A 120 0.62 10.81 -3.71
CA ARG A 120 1.97 11.36 -3.63
C ARG A 120 2.11 12.24 -2.39
N GLY A 121 3.15 12.00 -1.61
CA GLY A 121 3.57 12.88 -0.52
C GLY A 121 4.18 14.19 -1.03
N ALA A 122 4.58 15.04 -0.09
CA ALA A 122 5.15 16.36 -0.36
C ALA A 122 6.55 16.57 0.28
N GLY A 123 7.34 15.48 0.42
CA GLY A 123 8.73 15.55 0.88
C GLY A 123 8.90 15.63 2.41
N ALA A 124 8.01 14.99 3.18
CA ALA A 124 8.04 15.00 4.63
C ALA A 124 8.32 13.60 5.18
N TYR A 125 9.54 13.38 5.70
CA TYR A 125 9.97 12.11 6.32
C TYR A 125 8.99 11.62 7.41
N ILE A 126 8.41 12.54 8.19
CA ILE A 126 7.47 12.22 9.25
C ILE A 126 6.18 11.57 8.72
N CYS A 127 5.81 11.84 7.47
CA CYS A 127 4.67 11.19 6.82
C CYS A 127 4.91 9.72 6.50
N GLY A 128 6.14 9.21 6.66
CA GLY A 128 6.46 7.78 6.59
C GLY A 128 6.07 7.00 7.86
N GLU A 129 5.69 7.66 8.95
CA GLU A 129 5.16 6.99 10.15
C GLU A 129 3.70 6.55 9.91
N GLU A 130 3.30 5.38 10.43
CA GLU A 130 2.02 4.73 10.11
C GLU A 130 0.79 5.62 10.34
N THR A 131 0.73 6.34 11.45
CA THR A 131 -0.42 7.20 11.78
C THR A 131 -0.35 8.55 11.08
N ALA A 132 0.85 9.12 10.94
CA ALA A 132 1.08 10.37 10.20
C ALA A 132 0.75 10.23 8.70
N LEU A 133 1.02 9.05 8.14
CA LEU A 133 0.70 8.71 6.76
C LEU A 133 -0.81 8.75 6.51
N ILE A 134 -1.61 8.21 7.44
CA ILE A 134 -3.06 8.26 7.37
C ILE A 134 -3.56 9.71 7.38
N GLU A 135 -3.04 10.55 8.28
CA GLU A 135 -3.38 11.97 8.33
C GLU A 135 -3.01 12.70 7.03
N SER A 136 -1.86 12.39 6.45
CA SER A 136 -1.44 12.96 5.16
C SER A 136 -2.35 12.53 4.01
N ILE A 137 -2.82 11.28 3.98
CA ILE A 137 -3.79 10.81 2.97
C ILE A 137 -5.15 11.50 3.16
N GLU A 138 -5.55 11.78 4.41
CA GLU A 138 -6.76 12.52 4.75
C GLU A 138 -6.66 14.03 4.41
N GLY A 139 -5.53 14.50 3.88
CA GLY A 139 -5.31 15.91 3.51
C GLY A 139 -4.99 16.84 4.68
N LYS A 140 -4.65 16.28 5.85
CA LYS A 140 -4.23 17.04 7.03
C LYS A 140 -2.71 17.12 7.11
N GLN A 141 -2.20 17.87 8.09
CA GLN A 141 -0.77 17.85 8.40
C GLN A 141 -0.37 16.43 8.83
N GLY A 142 0.72 15.90 8.27
CA GLY A 142 1.27 14.58 8.62
C GLY A 142 1.90 14.54 10.01
N LYS A 143 1.07 14.72 11.04
CA LYS A 143 1.46 14.59 12.45
C LYS A 143 0.99 13.22 12.95
N PRO A 144 1.84 12.45 13.64
CA PRO A 144 1.42 11.19 14.24
C PRO A 144 0.21 11.38 15.17
N ARG A 145 -0.72 10.42 15.16
CA ARG A 145 -1.82 10.38 16.13
C ARG A 145 -1.26 9.84 17.46
N LEU A 146 -1.57 10.55 18.55
CA LEU A 146 -1.30 10.13 19.93
C LEU A 146 -2.31 9.06 20.39
#